data_AF-A0A7C7VNB8-F1
#
_entry.id   AF-A0A7C7VNB8-F1
#
_cell.length_a   1.000
_cell.length_b   1.000
_cell.length_c   1.000
_cell.angle_alpha   90.00
_cell.angle_beta   90.00
_cell.angle_gamma   90.00
#
_symmetry.space_group_name_H-M   'P 1'
#
loop_
_entity.id
_entity.type
_entity.pdbx_description
1 polymer ?
#
loop_
_entity_poly.entity_id
_entity_poly.type
_entity_poly.pdbx_seq_one_letter_code
_entity_poly.pdbx_strand_id
1 'polypeptide(L)'
;MRRRRPRRVPSSLRRANELMQNENYAEAAQAFEKIAQITERRRGARAPIFHLRAGRAYILAGNTEKGMPRLTRGLTMLAAKKQWEPFQRFGQRAVDELKKLGFKKETQEIVELLEKRLPEEENTDLVQDEFFTTLPTQCESCGAPIRSNEVKWIDENTAECLFCGNPVRREE
;
A
#
# COMPACT_ATOMS: atom_id res chain seq x y z
N MET A 1 -23.19 -11.11 -13.85
CA MET A 1 -22.10 -10.33 -13.21
C MET A 1 -22.03 -8.92 -13.81
N ARG A 2 -22.21 -7.86 -13.02
CA ARG A 2 -22.08 -6.46 -13.51
C ARG A 2 -20.61 -6.11 -13.66
N ARG A 3 -20.12 -5.92 -14.90
CA ARG A 3 -18.79 -5.32 -15.16
C ARG A 3 -18.76 -3.92 -14.52
N ARG A 4 -17.99 -3.74 -13.45
CA ARG A 4 -17.72 -2.40 -12.90
C ARG A 4 -17.03 -1.58 -13.99
N ARG A 5 -17.64 -0.46 -14.41
CA ARG A 5 -16.98 0.46 -15.35
C ARG A 5 -15.64 0.92 -14.75
N PRO A 6 -14.55 0.95 -15.54
CA PRO A 6 -13.26 1.41 -15.06
C PRO A 6 -13.40 2.84 -14.54
N ARG A 7 -12.90 3.07 -13.33
CA ARG A 7 -12.83 4.39 -12.72
C ARG A 7 -11.84 5.22 -13.50
N ARG A 8 -12.17 6.50 -13.69
CA ARG A 8 -11.25 7.47 -14.26
C ARG A 8 -10.07 7.66 -13.31
N VAL A 9 -8.88 7.28 -13.75
CA VAL A 9 -7.65 7.44 -12.97
C VAL A 9 -7.16 8.90 -13.06
N PRO A 10 -6.97 9.60 -11.93
CA PRO A 10 -6.39 10.94 -11.95
C PRO A 10 -5.00 10.93 -12.59
N SER A 11 -4.68 11.93 -13.42
CA SER A 11 -3.34 12.09 -14.01
C SER A 11 -2.24 12.21 -12.96
N SER A 12 -2.54 12.87 -11.83
CA SER A 12 -1.62 12.97 -10.69
C SER A 12 -1.22 11.62 -10.11
N LEU A 13 -2.14 10.64 -10.07
CA LEU A 13 -1.84 9.29 -9.57
C LEU A 13 -0.97 8.53 -10.56
N ARG A 14 -1.27 8.60 -11.86
CA ARG A 14 -0.41 8.00 -12.90
C ARG A 14 1.01 8.55 -12.83
N ARG A 15 1.14 9.88 -12.75
CA ARG A 15 2.43 10.55 -12.62
C ARG A 15 3.19 10.12 -11.36
N ALA A 16 2.51 10.02 -10.21
CA ALA A 16 3.14 9.58 -8.97
C ALA A 16 3.66 8.13 -9.06
N ASN A 17 2.92 7.24 -9.71
CA ASN A 17 3.38 5.86 -9.94
C ASN A 17 4.56 5.80 -10.92
N GLU A 18 4.51 6.56 -12.02
CA GLU A 18 5.61 6.67 -12.96
C GLU A 18 6.90 7.20 -12.28
N LEU A 19 6.79 8.21 -11.42
CA LEU A 19 7.91 8.70 -10.63
C LEU A 19 8.53 7.61 -9.75
N MET A 20 7.73 6.71 -9.17
CA MET A 20 8.26 5.57 -8.41
C MET A 20 8.97 4.54 -9.30
N GLN A 21 8.48 4.33 -10.53
CA GLN A 21 9.10 3.39 -11.46
C GLN A 21 10.44 3.91 -11.97
N ASN A 22 10.55 5.23 -12.16
CA ASN A 22 11.77 5.90 -12.60
C ASN A 22 12.71 6.25 -11.43
N GLU A 23 12.49 5.69 -10.24
CA GLU A 23 13.30 5.90 -9.03
C GLU A 23 13.41 7.37 -8.56
N ASN A 24 12.53 8.24 -9.07
CA ASN A 24 12.41 9.64 -8.65
C ASN A 24 11.63 9.73 -7.32
N TYR A 25 12.19 9.11 -6.28
CA TYR A 25 11.52 8.85 -5.01
C TYR A 25 11.12 10.13 -4.27
N ALA A 26 11.94 11.17 -4.31
CA ALA A 26 11.66 12.44 -3.63
C ALA A 26 10.42 13.14 -4.20
N GLU A 27 10.29 13.20 -5.53
CA GLU A 27 9.13 13.77 -6.20
C GLU A 27 7.89 12.87 -6.04
N ALA A 28 8.09 11.54 -6.15
CA ALA A 28 7.02 10.58 -5.93
C ALA A 28 6.42 10.74 -4.53
N ALA A 29 7.25 10.90 -3.51
CA ALA A 29 6.83 11.04 -2.12
C ALA A 29 5.92 12.26 -1.93
N GLN A 30 6.32 13.41 -2.46
CA GLN A 30 5.52 14.64 -2.40
C GLN A 30 4.18 14.48 -3.14
N ALA A 31 4.19 13.82 -4.31
CA ALA A 31 2.99 13.55 -5.08
C ALA A 31 2.01 12.64 -4.33
N PHE A 32 2.49 11.52 -3.76
CA PHE A 32 1.66 10.62 -2.97
C PHE A 32 1.16 11.26 -1.69
N GLU A 33 1.98 12.06 -1.01
CA GLU A 33 1.57 12.78 0.19
C GLU A 33 0.40 13.72 -0.11
N LYS A 34 0.48 14.50 -1.20
CA LYS A 34 -0.62 15.38 -1.62
C LYS A 34 -1.89 14.57 -1.92
N ILE A 35 -1.76 13.44 -2.61
CA ILE A 35 -2.89 12.53 -2.89
C ILE A 35 -3.47 11.98 -1.58
N ALA A 36 -2.62 11.56 -0.65
CA ALA A 36 -3.01 11.00 0.65
C ALA A 36 -3.80 12.03 1.47
N GLN A 37 -3.27 13.25 1.60
CA GLN A 37 -3.92 14.34 2.34
C GLN A 37 -5.28 14.70 1.74
N ILE A 38 -5.38 14.83 0.42
CA ILE A 38 -6.66 15.13 -0.26
C ILE A 38 -7.66 13.98 -0.04
N THR A 39 -7.20 12.74 -0.19
CA THR A 39 -8.04 11.55 -0.02
C THR A 39 -8.52 11.42 1.42
N GLU A 40 -7.66 11.67 2.39
CA GLU A 40 -7.96 11.64 3.82
C GLU A 40 -8.97 12.73 4.20
N ARG A 41 -8.78 13.98 3.74
CA ARG A 41 -9.75 15.08 3.97
C ARG A 41 -11.15 14.73 3.47
N ARG A 42 -11.23 13.95 2.38
CA ARG A 42 -12.49 13.46 1.80
C ARG A 42 -12.96 12.12 2.40
N ARG A 43 -12.30 11.64 3.46
CA ARG A 43 -12.55 10.34 4.11
C ARG A 43 -12.53 9.16 3.12
N GLY A 44 -11.71 9.25 2.08
CA GLY A 44 -11.58 8.23 1.05
C GLY A 44 -11.01 6.93 1.60
N ALA A 45 -11.57 5.80 1.18
CA ALA A 45 -11.19 4.47 1.69
C ALA A 45 -9.69 4.15 1.49
N ARG A 46 -9.08 4.63 0.41
CA ARG A 46 -7.67 4.38 0.02
C ARG A 46 -6.65 5.34 0.64
N ALA A 47 -7.07 6.29 1.49
CA ALA A 47 -6.15 7.21 2.15
C ALA A 47 -4.97 6.50 2.86
N PRO A 48 -5.17 5.37 3.59
CA PRO A 48 -4.07 4.65 4.22
C PRO A 48 -3.01 4.19 3.21
N ILE A 49 -3.43 3.65 2.07
CA ILE A 49 -2.53 3.14 1.02
C ILE A 49 -1.64 4.26 0.46
N PHE A 50 -2.19 5.46 0.26
CA PHE A 50 -1.41 6.59 -0.22
C PHE A 50 -0.43 7.12 0.82
N HIS A 51 -0.79 7.10 2.11
CA HIS A 51 0.14 7.42 3.19
C HIS A 51 1.30 6.42 3.28
N LEU A 52 1.02 5.12 3.19
CA LEU A 52 2.04 4.07 3.15
C LEU A 52 2.98 4.25 1.95
N ARG A 53 2.41 4.54 0.76
CA ARG A 53 3.21 4.75 -0.46
C ARG A 53 4.07 6.01 -0.37
N ALA A 54 3.56 7.10 0.20
CA ALA A 54 4.33 8.32 0.44
C ALA A 54 5.47 8.07 1.43
N GLY A 55 5.20 7.35 2.53
CA GLY A 55 6.20 7.00 3.54
C GLY A 55 7.35 6.19 2.94
N ARG A 56 7.01 5.14 2.19
CA ARG A 56 7.99 4.32 1.46
C ARG A 56 8.83 5.14 0.48
N ALA A 57 8.20 6.03 -0.29
CA ALA A 57 8.91 6.88 -1.24
C ALA A 57 9.89 7.84 -0.53
N TYR A 58 9.49 8.44 0.59
CA TYR A 58 10.40 9.27 1.38
C TYR A 58 11.58 8.48 1.95
N ILE A 59 11.36 7.27 2.45
CA ILE A 59 12.45 6.40 2.95
C ILE A 59 13.42 6.04 1.83
N LEU A 60 12.92 5.67 0.65
CA LEU A 60 13.76 5.36 -0.52
C LEU A 60 14.51 6.61 -1.03
N ALA A 61 13.97 7.80 -0.82
CA ALA A 61 14.65 9.06 -1.08
C ALA A 61 15.66 9.47 0.01
N GLY A 62 15.88 8.63 1.03
CA GLY A 62 16.77 8.93 2.16
C GLY A 62 16.19 9.91 3.19
N ASN A 63 14.90 10.29 3.08
CA ASN A 63 14.22 11.18 4.00
C ASN A 63 13.35 10.41 4.99
N THR A 64 14.00 9.63 5.87
CA THR A 64 13.32 8.81 6.88
C THR A 64 12.49 9.66 7.85
N GLU A 65 12.93 10.87 8.17
CA GLU A 65 12.22 11.82 9.04
C GLU A 65 10.82 12.16 8.53
N LYS A 66 10.64 12.33 7.20
CA LYS A 66 9.32 12.51 6.59
C LYS A 66 8.62 11.19 6.33
N GLY A 67 9.37 10.13 6.04
CA GLY A 67 8.83 8.84 5.65
C GLY A 67 8.12 8.10 6.77
N MET A 68 8.77 7.99 7.94
CA MET A 68 8.24 7.25 9.09
C MET A 68 6.88 7.76 9.57
N PRO A 69 6.68 9.08 9.80
CA PRO A 69 5.36 9.59 10.21
C PRO A 69 4.24 9.27 9.21
N ARG A 70 4.54 9.24 7.90
CA ARG A 70 3.54 8.90 6.86
C ARG A 70 3.26 7.40 6.84
N LEU A 71 4.28 6.57 6.99
CA LEU A 71 4.15 5.13 7.09
C LEU A 71 3.30 4.74 8.32
N THR A 72 3.68 5.23 9.50
CA THR A 72 2.97 5.02 10.77
C THR A 72 1.53 5.55 10.71
N ARG A 73 1.31 6.69 10.04
CA ARG A 73 -0.05 7.23 9.81
C ARG A 73 -0.91 6.26 9.01
N GLY A 74 -0.39 5.74 7.89
CA GLY A 74 -1.10 4.77 7.05
C GLY A 74 -1.49 3.51 7.82
N LEU A 75 -0.54 2.92 8.56
CA LEU A 75 -0.78 1.74 9.40
C LEU A 75 -1.81 2.02 10.50
N THR A 76 -1.67 3.14 11.20
CA THR A 76 -2.61 3.55 12.26
C THR A 76 -4.03 3.73 11.73
N MET A 77 -4.19 4.24 10.50
CA MET A 77 -5.51 4.37 9.89
C MET A 77 -6.14 3.02 9.54
N LEU A 78 -5.35 1.99 9.19
CA LEU A 78 -5.84 0.63 8.97
C LEU A 78 -6.32 0.03 10.29
N ALA A 79 -5.49 0.11 11.35
CA ALA A 79 -5.83 -0.35 12.69
C ALA A 79 -7.10 0.35 13.24
N ALA A 80 -7.21 1.68 13.09
CA ALA A 80 -8.38 2.43 13.53
C ALA A 80 -9.68 2.01 12.81
N LYS A 81 -9.57 1.46 11.61
CA LYS A 81 -10.69 0.93 10.82
C LYS A 81 -10.91 -0.58 11.03
N LYS A 82 -10.18 -1.20 11.97
CA LYS A 82 -10.19 -2.66 12.20
C LYS A 82 -9.85 -3.46 10.94
N GLN A 83 -9.00 -2.91 10.07
CA GLN A 83 -8.50 -3.60 8.88
C GLN A 83 -7.24 -4.35 9.23
N TRP A 84 -7.38 -5.38 10.06
CA TRP A 84 -6.29 -6.04 10.76
C TRP A 84 -5.38 -6.85 9.84
N GLU A 85 -5.95 -7.66 8.94
CA GLU A 85 -5.17 -8.38 7.93
C GLU A 85 -4.35 -7.40 7.05
N PRO A 86 -4.92 -6.32 6.45
CA PRO A 86 -4.11 -5.30 5.80
C PRO A 86 -3.07 -4.63 6.72
N PHE A 87 -3.41 -4.33 7.97
CA PHE A 87 -2.51 -3.71 8.93
C PHE A 87 -1.27 -4.58 9.19
N GLN A 88 -1.47 -5.86 9.48
CA GLN A 88 -0.40 -6.84 9.69
C GLN A 88 0.42 -7.04 8.41
N ARG A 89 -0.23 -7.24 7.26
CA ARG A 89 0.44 -7.47 5.98
C ARG A 89 1.30 -6.29 5.53
N PHE A 90 0.74 -5.08 5.52
CA PHE A 90 1.51 -3.88 5.15
C PHE A 90 2.57 -3.54 6.20
N GLY A 91 2.30 -3.80 7.48
CA GLY A 91 3.26 -3.64 8.56
C GLY A 91 4.46 -4.56 8.43
N GLN A 92 4.24 -5.87 8.25
CA GLN A 92 5.30 -6.85 8.07
C GLN A 92 6.16 -6.52 6.85
N ARG A 93 5.54 -6.08 5.75
CA ARG A 93 6.30 -5.61 4.59
C ARG A 93 7.18 -4.40 4.91
N ALA A 94 6.63 -3.41 5.61
CA ALA A 94 7.40 -2.24 6.01
C ALA A 94 8.61 -2.66 6.84
N VAL A 95 8.43 -3.58 7.79
CA VAL A 95 9.50 -4.20 8.59
C VAL A 95 10.54 -4.85 7.68
N ASP A 96 10.13 -5.68 6.72
CA ASP A 96 11.04 -6.39 5.82
C ASP A 96 11.84 -5.42 4.92
N GLU A 97 11.18 -4.38 4.41
CA GLU A 97 11.83 -3.34 3.59
C GLU A 97 12.83 -2.51 4.41
N LEU A 98 12.44 -2.08 5.63
CA LEU A 98 13.32 -1.32 6.53
C LEU A 98 14.54 -2.15 6.97
N LYS A 99 14.35 -3.44 7.27
CA LYS A 99 15.45 -4.37 7.59
C LYS A 99 16.44 -4.47 6.44
N LYS A 100 15.96 -4.64 5.20
CA LYS A 100 16.80 -4.72 4.00
C LYS A 100 17.61 -3.44 3.76
N LEU A 101 17.04 -2.29 4.14
CA LEU A 101 17.69 -0.98 4.04
C LEU A 101 18.60 -0.66 5.25
N GLY A 102 18.63 -1.50 6.28
CA GLY A 102 19.47 -1.31 7.47
C GLY A 102 18.89 -0.39 8.55
N PHE A 103 17.63 0.03 8.43
CA PHE A 103 16.95 0.95 9.36
C PHE A 103 16.46 0.23 10.63
N LYS A 104 17.38 -0.13 11.53
CA LYS A 104 17.09 -0.94 12.73
C LYS A 104 16.11 -0.27 13.70
N LYS A 105 16.23 1.04 13.92
CA LYS A 105 15.38 1.76 14.89
C LYS A 105 13.95 1.84 14.38
N GLU A 106 13.80 2.21 13.11
CA GLU A 106 12.53 2.33 12.41
C GLU A 106 11.84 0.97 12.27
N THR A 107 12.62 -0.09 12.02
CA THR A 107 12.12 -1.46 12.04
C THR A 107 11.45 -1.77 13.37
N GLN A 108 12.15 -1.48 14.47
CA GLN A 108 11.65 -1.74 15.82
C GLN A 108 10.38 -0.92 16.11
N GLU A 109 10.32 0.35 15.69
CA GLU A 109 9.13 1.20 15.82
C GLU A 109 7.89 0.57 15.16
N ILE A 110 8.05 0.01 13.95
CA ILE A 110 6.91 -0.64 13.27
C ILE A 110 6.54 -1.96 13.95
N VAL A 111 7.51 -2.75 14.42
CA VAL A 111 7.23 -3.99 15.17
C VAL A 111 6.42 -3.69 16.43
N GLU A 112 6.86 -2.72 17.23
CA GLU A 112 6.14 -2.31 18.44
C GLU A 112 4.75 -1.77 18.14
N LEU A 113 4.59 -1.05 17.02
CA LEU A 113 3.27 -0.58 16.58
C LEU A 113 2.32 -1.75 16.26
N LEU A 114 2.83 -2.80 15.61
CA LEU A 114 2.05 -3.98 15.26
C LEU A 114 1.65 -4.74 16.52
N GLU A 115 2.61 -5.07 17.39
CA GLU A 115 2.37 -5.78 18.64
C GLU A 115 1.39 -5.05 19.56
N LYS A 116 1.50 -3.71 19.65
CA LYS A 116 0.63 -2.90 20.51
C LYS A 116 -0.82 -2.82 20.03
N ARG A 117 -1.07 -2.97 18.72
CA ARG A 117 -2.40 -2.72 18.12
C ARG A 117 -3.09 -3.97 17.59
N LEU A 118 -2.37 -5.07 17.39
CA LEU A 118 -2.97 -6.35 17.04
C LEU A 118 -3.65 -6.96 18.26
N PRO A 119 -4.94 -7.34 18.17
CA PRO A 119 -5.57 -8.12 19.22
C PRO A 119 -4.98 -9.55 19.26
N GLU A 120 -4.88 -10.13 20.45
CA GLU A 120 -4.23 -11.45 20.67
C GLU A 120 -4.83 -12.57 19.82
N GLU A 121 -6.15 -12.51 19.53
CA GLU A 121 -6.87 -13.50 18.72
C GLU A 121 -6.58 -13.40 17.21
N GLU A 122 -6.03 -12.28 16.74
CA GLU A 122 -5.67 -12.06 15.33
C GLU A 122 -4.16 -12.11 15.08
N ASN A 123 -3.38 -12.60 16.05
CA ASN A 123 -2.06 -13.19 15.79
C ASN A 123 -2.21 -14.53 15.06
N THR A 124 -2.98 -14.53 13.98
CA THR A 124 -3.02 -15.65 13.07
C THR A 124 -1.81 -15.49 12.16
N ASP A 125 -1.03 -16.56 12.00
CA ASP A 125 -0.10 -16.67 10.89
C ASP A 125 -0.84 -16.18 9.65
N LEU A 126 -0.29 -15.18 8.96
CA LEU A 126 -0.85 -14.69 7.70
C LEU A 126 -0.98 -15.91 6.79
N VAL A 127 -2.16 -16.54 6.77
CA VAL A 127 -2.43 -17.68 5.91
C VAL A 127 -2.19 -17.13 4.52
N GLN A 128 -1.09 -17.57 3.93
CA GLN A 128 -0.81 -17.32 2.53
C GLN A 128 -1.84 -18.14 1.79
N ASP A 129 -3.04 -17.60 1.71
CA ASP A 129 -4.11 -18.15 0.91
C ASP A 129 -3.50 -18.29 -0.48
N GLU A 130 -3.33 -19.53 -0.91
CA GLU A 130 -2.54 -19.92 -2.07
C GLU A 130 -3.29 -19.45 -3.34
N PHE A 131 -3.33 -18.14 -3.57
CA PHE A 131 -3.81 -17.60 -4.83
C PHE A 131 -2.72 -17.81 -5.87
N PHE A 132 -2.72 -19.02 -6.45
CA PHE A 132 -1.88 -19.52 -7.54
C PHE A 132 -2.06 -18.76 -8.88
N THR A 133 -2.60 -17.54 -8.85
CA THR A 133 -2.93 -16.76 -10.05
C THR A 133 -1.99 -15.57 -10.20
N THR A 134 -1.25 -15.60 -11.31
CA THR A 134 -0.32 -14.57 -11.77
C THR A 134 -1.09 -13.34 -12.23
N LEU A 135 -1.09 -12.29 -11.40
CA LEU A 135 -1.50 -10.96 -11.85
C LEU A 135 -0.32 -10.24 -12.50
N PRO A 136 -0.59 -9.30 -13.42
CA PRO A 136 0.41 -8.36 -13.87
C PRO A 136 1.11 -7.71 -12.69
N THR A 137 2.42 -7.49 -12.80
CA THR A 137 3.20 -6.80 -11.76
C THR A 137 2.84 -5.32 -11.65
N GLN A 138 2.15 -4.76 -12.64
CA GLN A 138 1.71 -3.37 -12.68
C GLN A 138 0.24 -3.23 -13.12
N CYS A 139 -0.43 -2.22 -12.59
CA CYS A 139 -1.77 -1.85 -13.03
C CYS A 139 -1.73 -1.08 -14.34
N GLU A 140 -2.25 -1.64 -15.43
CA GLU A 140 -2.33 -0.96 -16.74
C GLU A 140 -3.06 0.40 -16.69
N SER A 141 -4.01 0.56 -15.77
CA SER A 141 -4.77 1.81 -15.63
C SER A 141 -3.99 2.93 -14.94
N CYS A 142 -3.12 2.61 -13.98
CA CYS A 142 -2.50 3.63 -13.12
C CYS A 142 -0.98 3.52 -12.94
N GLY A 143 -0.34 2.46 -13.42
CA GLY A 143 1.09 2.17 -13.26
C GLY A 143 1.49 1.69 -11.85
N ALA A 144 0.55 1.55 -10.92
CA ALA A 144 0.89 1.11 -9.57
C ALA A 144 1.38 -0.35 -9.56
N PRO A 145 2.36 -0.71 -8.73
CA PRO A 145 2.75 -2.10 -8.55
C PRO A 145 1.59 -2.89 -7.93
N ILE A 146 1.44 -4.13 -8.37
CA ILE A 146 0.42 -5.07 -7.91
C ILE A 146 1.12 -6.28 -7.33
N ARG A 147 0.59 -6.77 -6.22
CA ARG A 147 0.96 -8.06 -5.64
C ARG A 147 -0.29 -8.86 -5.34
N SER A 148 -0.35 -10.09 -5.84
CA SER A 148 -1.50 -10.99 -5.72
C SER A 148 -1.94 -11.20 -4.27
N ASN A 149 -1.00 -11.17 -3.33
CA ASN A 149 -1.29 -11.35 -1.91
C ASN A 149 -1.75 -10.07 -1.19
N GLU A 150 -1.84 -8.92 -1.84
CA GLU A 150 -2.29 -7.68 -1.19
C GLU A 150 -3.60 -7.12 -1.74
N VAL A 151 -3.93 -7.53 -2.95
CA VAL A 151 -5.13 -7.04 -3.63
C VAL A 151 -6.37 -7.69 -3.06
N LYS A 152 -7.48 -6.96 -3.18
CA LYS A 152 -8.79 -7.54 -2.91
C LYS A 152 -9.25 -8.29 -4.17
N TRP A 153 -9.32 -9.62 -4.09
CA TRP A 153 -9.90 -10.44 -5.15
C TRP A 153 -11.42 -10.18 -5.24
N ILE A 154 -11.91 -10.03 -6.47
CA ILE A 154 -13.33 -9.83 -6.80
C ILE A 154 -13.94 -11.16 -7.26
N ASP A 155 -13.17 -11.92 -8.05
CA ASP A 155 -13.46 -13.27 -8.52
C ASP A 155 -12.13 -14.02 -8.75
N GLU A 156 -12.18 -15.27 -9.19
CA GLU A 156 -11.02 -16.16 -9.40
C GLU A 156 -9.93 -15.57 -10.32
N ASN A 157 -10.28 -14.64 -11.21
CA ASN A 157 -9.39 -14.13 -12.24
C ASN A 157 -9.23 -12.60 -12.22
N THR A 158 -9.93 -11.91 -11.30
CA THR A 158 -9.98 -10.45 -11.26
C THR A 158 -9.78 -9.93 -9.85
N ALA A 159 -8.78 -9.07 -9.69
CA ALA A 159 -8.53 -8.36 -8.45
C ALA A 159 -8.76 -6.85 -8.60
N GLU A 160 -9.04 -6.17 -7.49
CA GLU A 160 -9.15 -4.71 -7.46
C GLU A 160 -7.79 -4.07 -7.16
N CYS A 161 -7.33 -3.16 -8.03
CA CYS A 161 -6.11 -2.38 -7.78
C CYS A 161 -6.27 -1.53 -6.50
N LEU A 162 -5.35 -1.71 -5.55
CA LEU A 162 -5.34 -0.99 -4.27
C LEU A 162 -5.22 0.54 -4.40
N PHE A 163 -4.70 1.04 -5.52
CA PHE A 163 -4.45 2.46 -5.74
C PHE A 163 -5.60 3.15 -6.49
N CYS A 164 -5.95 2.65 -7.68
CA CYS A 164 -6.97 3.29 -8.51
C CYS A 164 -8.37 2.65 -8.40
N GLY A 165 -8.47 1.42 -7.89
CA GLY A 165 -9.73 0.70 -7.78
C GLY A 165 -10.25 0.10 -9.08
N ASN A 166 -9.45 0.10 -10.15
CA ASN A 166 -9.80 -0.58 -11.39
C ASN A 166 -9.57 -2.09 -11.26
N PRO A 167 -10.39 -2.91 -11.92
CA PRO A 167 -10.14 -4.34 -12.02
C PRO A 167 -8.83 -4.57 -12.76
N VAL A 168 -8.06 -5.54 -12.27
CA VAL A 168 -6.84 -6.05 -12.88
C VAL A 168 -7.10 -7.53 -13.09
N ARG A 169 -6.96 -7.97 -14.33
CA ARG A 169 -7.16 -9.35 -14.70
C ARG A 169 -5.82 -10.07 -14.72
N ARG A 170 -5.88 -11.38 -14.55
CA ARG A 170 -4.78 -12.30 -14.77
C ARG A 170 -4.15 -12.10 -16.16
N GLU A 171 -2.84 -12.32 -16.25
CA GLU A 171 -2.16 -12.55 -17.52
C GLU A 171 -2.45 -14.00 -17.96
N GLU A 172 -2.88 -14.20 -19.21
CA GLU A 172 -3.04 -15.52 -19.83
C GLU A 172 -1.68 -16.17 -20.11
#